data_AF-A0A962M1X9-F1
#
_entry.id   AF-A0A962M1X9-F1
#
_cell.length_a   1.000
_cell.length_b   1.000
_cell.length_c   1.000
_cell.angle_alpha   90.00
_cell.angle_beta   90.00
_cell.angle_gamma   90.00
#
_symmetry.space_group_name_H-M   'P 1'
#
loop_
_entity.id
_entity.type
_entity.pdbx_description
1 polymer ?
#
loop_
_entity_poly.entity_id
_entity_poly.type
_entity_poly.pdbx_seq_one_letter_code
_entity_poly.pdbx_strand_id
1 'polypeptide(L)'
;MLLAVLAVRALAGDGDTAVCVACHDFGADSPVHAVQAGSHGSSDDPAGVAGCSACHGASTRHTRAPLQVSPSVSFGPRWSASGSDQDEQCLACHEANQASHWKDALHMLNNLTCVTCHDIHTMQDKVLFSEEQAKVCTICHKNQKKGIHGLQIPADASPPCSSCHNPHDHESAQAELLRNGSEGCRSCHDLEGIDRDPLVSQGVKRRHRLMLQPDHTCLDCHRGIAHTPTDATTAMTPEAVTHRVVTLFYPGMANSDWLLQGHPGSQPLRQGRNCQQCHRGEEAGMGEAQAGRVVPAAREVAVSFSSNTDQLTVTLTWQGPEDDVDIALMWDDGGSEAFRRGGCFAACHSDLPGMSADRGQHTGKYLWASRSQLQRVGRPSLVRNANELAALKAAGDFVELWRVELASGRIEVATVLADVTWQPGNLIQINKSYGQGQWTVAMTAPMNNTGLSKPFTLGGKYTFGV
;
A
#
# COMPACT_ATOMS: atom_id res chain seq x y z
N MET A 1 49.15 0.61 15.61
CA MET A 1 48.42 0.40 16.89
C MET A 1 47.04 -0.12 16.53
N LEU A 2 46.62 -1.19 17.20
CA LEU A 2 45.50 -2.09 16.86
C LEU A 2 44.18 -1.39 16.49
N LEU A 3 43.55 -1.89 15.42
CA LEU A 3 42.11 -1.78 15.20
C LEU A 3 41.38 -2.47 16.35
N ALA A 4 40.60 -1.70 17.11
CA ALA A 4 39.61 -2.26 18.03
C ALA A 4 38.38 -2.69 17.21
N VAL A 5 38.34 -3.97 16.85
CA VAL A 5 37.09 -4.66 16.48
C VAL A 5 36.25 -4.69 17.76
N LEU A 6 35.27 -3.78 17.88
CA LEU A 6 34.18 -3.94 18.82
C LEU A 6 33.38 -5.17 18.37
N ALA A 7 33.69 -6.30 18.99
CA ALA A 7 32.82 -7.46 18.95
C ALA A 7 31.47 -7.03 19.54
N VAL A 8 30.44 -6.95 18.70
CA VAL A 8 29.05 -6.96 19.13
C VAL A 8 28.87 -8.25 19.92
N ARG A 9 28.90 -8.14 21.25
CA ARG A 9 28.42 -9.23 22.10
C ARG A 9 26.95 -9.37 21.76
N ALA A 10 26.59 -10.49 21.12
CA ALA A 10 25.22 -10.96 21.11
C ALA A 10 24.75 -11.00 22.57
N LEU A 11 23.87 -10.07 22.93
CA LEU A 11 23.07 -10.20 24.14
C LEU A 11 22.21 -11.44 23.89
N ALA A 12 22.63 -12.57 24.44
CA ALA A 12 21.74 -13.70 24.59
C ALA A 12 20.60 -13.21 25.49
N GLY A 13 19.46 -12.87 24.90
CA GLY A 13 18.30 -12.43 25.67
C GLY A 13 17.81 -13.58 26.54
N ASP A 14 17.69 -13.37 27.85
CA ASP A 14 17.14 -14.37 28.75
C ASP A 14 15.62 -14.51 28.51
N GLY A 15 15.11 -15.74 28.44
CA GLY A 15 13.66 -16.02 28.37
C GLY A 15 13.04 -15.89 26.97
N ASP A 16 12.09 -14.96 26.82
CA ASP A 16 11.15 -14.87 25.68
C ASP A 16 11.86 -14.69 24.33
N THR A 17 12.80 -13.75 24.25
CA THR A 17 13.57 -13.47 23.03
C THR A 17 14.31 -14.71 22.52
N ALA A 18 14.92 -15.51 23.40
CA ALA A 18 15.63 -16.73 23.01
C ALA A 18 14.69 -17.77 22.39
N VAL A 19 13.46 -17.91 22.92
CA VAL A 19 12.46 -18.84 22.38
C VAL A 19 12.08 -18.46 20.95
N CYS A 20 11.89 -17.17 20.68
CA CYS A 20 11.52 -16.69 19.36
C CYS A 20 12.67 -16.79 18.35
N VAL A 21 13.87 -16.33 18.74
CA VAL A 21 15.06 -16.33 17.87
C VAL A 21 15.52 -17.75 17.53
N ALA A 22 15.28 -18.75 18.39
CA ALA A 22 15.58 -20.15 18.08
C ALA A 22 14.93 -20.65 16.76
N CYS A 23 13.85 -20.02 16.31
CA CYS A 23 13.22 -20.29 15.01
C CYS A 23 13.31 -19.12 14.01
N HIS A 24 13.52 -17.90 14.49
CA HIS A 24 13.55 -16.67 13.68
C HIS A 24 14.96 -16.07 13.48
N ASP A 25 16.02 -16.82 13.76
CA ASP A 25 17.38 -16.49 13.38
C ASP A 25 17.59 -16.75 11.89
N PHE A 26 17.53 -15.68 11.09
CA PHE A 26 17.81 -15.71 9.65
C PHE A 26 19.20 -15.15 9.31
N GLY A 27 20.10 -15.14 10.29
CA GLY A 27 21.43 -14.53 10.21
C GLY A 27 21.47 -13.16 10.89
N ALA A 28 22.70 -12.74 11.23
CA ALA A 28 22.97 -11.54 12.03
C ALA A 28 22.42 -10.24 11.41
N ASP A 29 22.33 -10.18 10.08
CA ASP A 29 21.82 -9.01 9.36
C ASP A 29 20.30 -9.04 9.12
N SER A 30 19.59 -10.03 9.68
CA SER A 30 18.15 -10.15 9.47
C SER A 30 17.38 -9.08 10.25
N PRO A 31 16.21 -8.63 9.74
CA PRO A 31 15.37 -7.65 10.44
C PRO A 31 14.99 -8.05 11.88
N VAL A 32 14.90 -9.35 12.17
CA VAL A 32 14.59 -9.90 13.50
C VAL A 32 15.71 -9.62 14.50
N HIS A 33 16.97 -9.54 14.07
CA HIS A 33 18.08 -9.13 14.93
C HIS A 33 18.23 -7.61 14.98
N ALA A 34 17.85 -6.90 13.91
CA ALA A 34 17.96 -5.45 13.87
C ALA A 34 17.12 -4.73 14.95
N VAL A 35 15.94 -5.25 15.29
CA VAL A 35 15.12 -4.70 16.40
C VAL A 35 15.85 -4.75 17.74
N GLN A 36 16.65 -5.79 17.98
CA GLN A 36 17.43 -5.97 19.20
C GLN A 36 18.53 -4.91 19.34
N ALA A 37 19.00 -4.37 18.21
CA ALA A 37 19.97 -3.28 18.17
C ALA A 37 19.31 -1.88 18.14
N GLY A 38 17.99 -1.81 17.95
CA GLY A 38 17.20 -0.57 17.93
C GLY A 38 16.68 -0.15 19.30
N SER A 39 15.90 0.93 19.34
CA SER A 39 15.39 1.53 20.58
C SER A 39 14.56 0.55 21.43
N HIS A 40 13.78 -0.34 20.81
CA HIS A 40 12.95 -1.34 21.51
C HIS A 40 13.67 -2.66 21.80
N GLY A 41 14.96 -2.77 21.45
CA GLY A 41 15.81 -3.90 21.82
C GLY A 41 16.69 -3.64 23.04
N SER A 42 16.76 -2.38 23.48
CA SER A 42 17.58 -1.95 24.61
C SER A 42 17.07 -2.51 25.93
N SER A 43 17.98 -2.85 26.85
CA SER A 43 17.63 -3.23 28.23
C SER A 43 17.01 -2.09 29.04
N ASP A 44 17.15 -0.84 28.57
CA ASP A 44 16.55 0.34 29.21
C ASP A 44 15.10 0.58 28.77
N ASP A 45 14.62 -0.14 27.75
CA ASP A 45 13.26 -0.06 27.25
C ASP A 45 12.42 -1.23 27.78
N PRO A 46 11.20 -0.99 28.32
CA PRO A 46 10.34 -2.06 28.83
C PRO A 46 10.02 -3.15 27.80
N ALA A 47 9.90 -2.80 26.51
CA ALA A 47 9.70 -3.79 25.44
C ALA A 47 10.96 -4.63 25.21
N GLY A 48 12.15 -4.02 25.29
CA GLY A 48 13.42 -4.74 25.19
C GLY A 48 13.63 -5.75 26.33
N VAL A 49 13.17 -5.42 27.54
CA VAL A 49 13.18 -6.35 28.69
C VAL A 49 12.15 -7.47 28.52
N ALA A 50 10.95 -7.15 28.05
CA ALA A 50 9.88 -8.14 27.88
C ALA A 50 10.09 -9.07 26.66
N GLY A 51 10.87 -8.64 25.67
CA GLY A 51 11.22 -9.42 24.50
C GLY A 51 10.15 -9.37 23.40
N CYS A 52 10.21 -10.33 22.47
CA CYS A 52 9.35 -10.35 21.27
C CYS A 52 7.85 -10.34 21.61
N SER A 53 7.45 -11.00 22.71
CA SER A 53 6.08 -11.08 23.19
C SER A 53 5.51 -9.74 23.66
N ALA A 54 6.37 -8.74 23.93
CA ALA A 54 5.94 -7.38 24.22
C ALA A 54 5.14 -6.78 23.06
N CYS A 55 5.44 -7.17 21.82
CA CYS A 55 4.76 -6.69 20.62
C CYS A 55 3.98 -7.79 19.89
N HIS A 56 4.41 -9.05 19.97
CA HIS A 56 3.75 -10.16 19.28
C HIS A 56 2.75 -10.92 20.15
N GLY A 57 2.57 -10.49 21.41
CA GLY A 57 1.82 -11.19 22.43
C GLY A 57 2.42 -12.55 22.78
N ALA A 58 1.78 -13.26 23.71
CA ALA A 58 2.33 -14.50 24.28
C ALA A 58 2.60 -15.63 23.26
N SER A 59 1.90 -15.64 22.12
CA SER A 59 2.18 -16.51 20.96
C SER A 59 2.38 -18.02 21.26
N THR A 60 1.80 -18.53 22.35
CA THR A 60 2.04 -19.90 22.84
C THR A 60 1.54 -21.00 21.90
N ARG A 61 0.50 -20.73 21.11
CA ARG A 61 0.04 -21.65 20.05
C ARG A 61 0.96 -21.62 18.84
N HIS A 62 1.49 -20.44 18.50
CA HIS A 62 2.45 -20.27 17.42
C HIS A 62 3.73 -21.04 17.73
N THR A 63 4.28 -20.94 18.94
CA THR A 63 5.51 -21.67 19.31
C THR A 63 5.37 -23.19 19.22
N ARG A 64 4.15 -23.74 19.38
CA ARG A 64 3.87 -25.19 19.22
C ARG A 64 3.65 -25.62 17.77
N ALA A 65 3.21 -24.71 16.91
CA ALA A 65 2.82 -24.99 15.53
C ALA A 65 3.19 -23.82 14.59
N PRO A 66 4.48 -23.46 14.47
CA PRO A 66 4.92 -22.17 13.91
C PRO A 66 4.69 -22.04 12.41
N LEU A 67 4.37 -23.12 11.71
CA LEU A 67 4.02 -23.10 10.28
C LEU A 67 2.51 -23.01 10.03
N GLN A 68 1.68 -23.40 11.02
CA GLN A 68 0.22 -23.50 10.87
C GLN A 68 -0.56 -22.42 11.62
N VAL A 69 -0.01 -21.88 12.71
CA VAL A 69 -0.71 -20.92 13.57
C VAL A 69 0.03 -19.59 13.58
N SER A 70 -0.70 -18.48 13.44
CA SER A 70 -0.12 -17.14 13.53
C SER A 70 0.32 -16.78 14.95
N PRO A 71 1.28 -15.85 15.12
CA PRO A 71 1.48 -15.14 16.38
C PRO A 71 0.18 -14.53 16.90
N SER A 72 0.14 -14.19 18.19
CA SER A 72 -1.04 -13.52 18.78
C SER A 72 -1.31 -12.18 18.10
N VAL A 73 -0.24 -11.40 17.87
CA VAL A 73 -0.28 -10.18 17.06
C VAL A 73 0.80 -10.28 15.99
N SER A 74 0.42 -10.02 14.75
CA SER A 74 1.34 -10.10 13.61
C SER A 74 1.17 -8.91 12.69
N PHE A 75 2.31 -8.31 12.34
CA PHE A 75 2.44 -7.13 11.48
C PHE A 75 2.94 -7.51 10.08
N GLY A 76 3.01 -8.81 9.77
CA GLY A 76 3.55 -9.33 8.52
C GLY A 76 2.48 -9.66 7.49
N PRO A 77 2.84 -9.75 6.20
CA PRO A 77 1.88 -10.03 5.13
C PRO A 77 1.37 -11.49 5.13
N ARG A 78 2.08 -12.43 5.78
CA ARG A 78 1.65 -13.84 5.90
C ARG A 78 0.43 -13.98 6.80
N TRP A 79 0.48 -13.29 7.94
CA TRP A 79 -0.55 -13.25 8.96
C TRP A 79 -0.63 -11.81 9.40
N SER A 80 -1.69 -11.10 9.03
CA SER A 80 -1.89 -9.72 9.47
C SER A 80 -3.00 -9.71 10.50
N ALA A 81 -2.70 -9.19 11.68
CA ALA A 81 -3.74 -8.76 12.60
C ALA A 81 -4.53 -7.59 11.99
N SER A 82 -5.70 -7.27 12.57
CA SER A 82 -6.45 -6.09 12.14
C SER A 82 -5.65 -4.82 12.45
N GLY A 83 -5.94 -3.71 11.76
CA GLY A 83 -5.20 -2.46 11.99
C GLY A 83 -5.33 -1.96 13.44
N SER A 84 -6.50 -2.14 14.06
CA SER A 84 -6.70 -1.83 15.48
C SER A 84 -5.87 -2.72 16.40
N ASP A 85 -5.79 -4.03 16.14
CA ASP A 85 -4.97 -4.94 16.96
C ASP A 85 -3.48 -4.64 16.82
N GLN A 86 -3.05 -4.16 15.65
CA GLN A 86 -1.67 -3.71 15.43
C GLN A 86 -1.38 -2.42 16.22
N ASP A 87 -2.24 -1.41 16.10
CA ASP A 87 -2.06 -0.12 16.77
C ASP A 87 -2.17 -0.24 18.29
N GLU A 88 -3.08 -1.06 18.80
CA GLU A 88 -3.28 -1.28 20.24
C GLU A 88 -1.96 -1.65 20.93
N GLN A 89 -1.13 -2.45 20.27
CA GLN A 89 0.15 -2.86 20.82
C GLN A 89 1.15 -1.71 21.00
N CYS A 90 1.14 -0.75 20.08
CA CYS A 90 1.98 0.45 20.17
C CYS A 90 1.39 1.45 21.18
N LEU A 91 0.07 1.64 21.13
CA LEU A 91 -0.66 2.58 21.97
C LEU A 91 -0.64 2.19 23.45
N ALA A 92 -0.52 0.89 23.77
CA ALA A 92 -0.32 0.41 25.13
C ALA A 92 0.83 1.11 25.88
N CYS A 93 1.84 1.62 25.15
CA CYS A 93 2.93 2.41 25.72
C CYS A 93 2.95 3.87 25.21
N HIS A 94 2.55 4.13 23.97
CA HIS A 94 2.72 5.43 23.32
C HIS A 94 1.51 6.36 23.35
N GLU A 95 0.32 5.86 23.73
CA GLU A 95 -0.90 6.68 23.75
C GLU A 95 -0.76 7.86 24.72
N ALA A 96 -0.07 7.70 25.84
CA ALA A 96 0.10 8.78 26.81
C ALA A 96 1.12 9.85 26.40
N ASN A 97 1.93 9.64 25.36
CA ASN A 97 3.02 10.54 24.97
C ASN A 97 2.98 10.95 23.49
N GLN A 98 3.57 10.16 22.60
CA GLN A 98 3.83 10.48 21.20
C GLN A 98 2.56 10.45 20.35
N ALA A 99 1.49 9.79 20.84
CA ALA A 99 0.29 9.46 20.09
C ALA A 99 -1.01 9.80 20.84
N SER A 100 -1.01 10.83 21.70
CA SER A 100 -2.16 11.22 22.55
C SER A 100 -3.45 11.57 21.81
N HIS A 101 -3.32 11.98 20.55
CA HIS A 101 -4.44 12.34 19.68
C HIS A 101 -4.61 11.39 18.50
N TRP A 102 -3.98 10.19 18.55
CA TRP A 102 -4.02 9.24 17.43
C TRP A 102 -5.44 8.83 17.03
N LYS A 103 -6.35 8.73 18.02
CA LYS A 103 -7.76 8.38 17.78
C LYS A 103 -8.52 9.42 16.94
N ASP A 104 -8.01 10.64 16.87
CA ASP A 104 -8.60 11.70 16.05
C ASP A 104 -7.78 11.93 14.78
N ALA A 105 -6.53 11.46 14.73
CA ALA A 105 -5.59 11.71 13.66
C ALA A 105 -6.14 11.34 12.28
N LEU A 106 -5.95 12.24 11.31
CA LEU A 106 -6.40 12.02 9.94
C LEU A 106 -5.76 10.76 9.35
N HIS A 107 -4.53 10.42 9.73
CA HIS A 107 -3.91 9.17 9.29
C HIS A 107 -4.69 7.95 9.78
N MET A 108 -5.02 7.87 11.07
CA MET A 108 -5.84 6.79 11.64
C MET A 108 -7.22 6.73 10.97
N LEU A 109 -7.90 7.88 10.83
CA LEU A 109 -9.21 7.96 10.17
C LEU A 109 -9.18 7.50 8.70
N ASN A 110 -8.01 7.56 8.06
CA ASN A 110 -7.77 7.01 6.71
C ASN A 110 -7.17 5.58 6.76
N ASN A 111 -7.45 4.87 7.85
CA ASN A 111 -7.06 3.50 8.17
C ASN A 111 -5.55 3.26 8.26
N LEU A 112 -4.70 4.28 8.38
CA LEU A 112 -3.25 4.09 8.57
C LEU A 112 -2.96 3.57 9.98
N THR A 113 -1.95 2.71 10.07
CA THR A 113 -1.45 2.12 11.33
C THR A 113 -0.04 2.60 11.63
N CYS A 114 0.42 2.46 12.86
CA CYS A 114 1.79 2.86 13.27
C CYS A 114 2.85 2.25 12.34
N VAL A 115 2.71 0.96 12.05
CA VAL A 115 3.64 0.17 11.21
C VAL A 115 3.53 0.48 9.70
N THR A 116 2.59 1.33 9.29
CA THR A 116 2.57 1.85 7.92
C THR A 116 3.73 2.82 7.68
N CYS A 117 4.15 3.56 8.72
CA CYS A 117 5.23 4.55 8.66
C CYS A 117 6.48 4.08 9.41
N HIS A 118 6.32 3.54 10.61
CA HIS A 118 7.41 3.10 11.47
C HIS A 118 7.83 1.67 11.13
N ASP A 119 9.13 1.44 10.94
CA ASP A 119 9.71 0.09 10.91
C ASP A 119 10.60 -0.08 12.16
N ILE A 120 10.24 -1.03 13.02
CA ILE A 120 11.01 -1.33 14.25
C ILE A 120 11.99 -2.48 14.05
N HIS A 121 11.86 -3.25 12.95
CA HIS A 121 12.79 -4.33 12.59
C HIS A 121 13.97 -3.78 11.75
N THR A 122 14.46 -2.62 12.15
CA THR A 122 15.61 -1.92 11.57
C THR A 122 16.35 -1.20 12.69
N MET A 123 17.64 -1.00 12.51
CA MET A 123 18.43 -0.17 13.44
C MET A 123 18.02 1.31 13.37
N GLN A 124 17.53 1.74 12.21
CA GLN A 124 17.18 3.12 11.93
C GLN A 124 15.81 3.20 11.26
N ASP A 125 14.83 3.66 12.02
CA ASP A 125 13.50 3.95 11.51
C ASP A 125 13.51 5.28 10.75
N LYS A 126 13.19 5.23 9.45
CA LYS A 126 13.33 6.37 8.52
C LYS A 126 12.58 7.61 8.99
N VAL A 127 11.42 7.46 9.62
CA VAL A 127 10.63 8.61 10.05
C VAL A 127 11.23 9.35 11.24
N LEU A 128 12.21 8.76 11.93
CA LEU A 128 12.96 9.41 13.01
C LEU A 128 14.16 10.23 12.52
N PHE A 129 14.58 10.07 11.25
CA PHE A 129 15.71 10.79 10.68
C PHE A 129 15.24 11.87 9.71
N SER A 130 15.68 13.11 9.95
CA SER A 130 15.19 14.27 9.20
C SER A 130 15.32 14.13 7.68
N GLU A 131 16.47 13.60 7.22
CA GLU A 131 16.80 13.41 5.80
C GLU A 131 16.00 12.28 5.13
N GLU A 132 15.39 11.40 5.92
CA GLU A 132 14.70 10.20 5.45
C GLU A 132 13.17 10.32 5.53
N GLN A 133 12.63 11.21 6.36
CA GLN A 133 11.17 11.43 6.53
C GLN A 133 10.46 11.65 5.20
N ALA A 134 11.05 12.49 4.33
CA ALA A 134 10.49 12.80 3.03
C ALA A 134 10.24 11.54 2.17
N LYS A 135 11.10 10.52 2.28
CA LYS A 135 10.98 9.27 1.51
C LYS A 135 9.77 8.43 1.94
N VAL A 136 9.27 8.62 3.18
CA VAL A 136 8.07 7.95 3.69
C VAL A 136 6.83 8.80 3.43
N CYS A 137 6.84 10.07 3.82
CA CYS A 137 5.67 10.94 3.69
C CYS A 137 5.22 11.11 2.24
N THR A 138 6.18 11.27 1.31
CA THR A 138 5.88 11.56 -0.11
C THR A 138 5.48 10.32 -0.92
N ILE A 139 5.43 9.13 -0.29
CA ILE A 139 4.76 7.95 -0.88
C ILE A 139 3.29 8.28 -1.14
N CYS A 140 2.64 8.94 -0.18
CA CYS A 140 1.24 9.38 -0.29
C CYS A 140 1.14 10.87 -0.62
N HIS A 141 1.95 11.72 0.02
CA HIS A 141 1.96 13.18 -0.19
C HIS A 141 2.80 13.57 -1.41
N LYS A 142 2.36 13.13 -2.59
CA LYS A 142 3.15 13.23 -3.84
C LYS A 142 3.44 14.66 -4.27
N ASN A 143 2.52 15.59 -4.02
CA ASN A 143 2.71 16.99 -4.37
C ASN A 143 3.95 17.57 -3.68
N GLN A 144 4.25 17.10 -2.47
CA GLN A 144 5.38 17.51 -1.66
C GLN A 144 6.70 16.85 -2.08
N LYS A 145 6.69 15.85 -2.99
CA LYS A 145 7.92 15.26 -3.54
C LYS A 145 8.80 16.27 -4.28
N LYS A 146 8.17 17.32 -4.83
CA LYS A 146 8.84 18.44 -5.51
C LYS A 146 9.29 19.55 -4.53
N GLY A 147 9.23 19.29 -3.23
CA GLY A 147 9.66 20.22 -2.19
C GLY A 147 8.54 21.02 -1.54
N ILE A 148 8.96 21.86 -0.60
CA ILE A 148 8.12 22.84 0.09
C ILE A 148 8.21 24.21 -0.59
N HIS A 149 7.24 25.09 -0.33
CA HIS A 149 7.23 26.48 -0.84
C HIS A 149 7.23 26.63 -2.37
N GLY A 150 6.96 25.57 -3.14
CA GLY A 150 7.01 25.59 -4.60
C GLY A 150 8.41 25.80 -5.18
N LEU A 151 9.47 25.67 -4.37
CA LEU A 151 10.86 25.97 -4.77
C LEU A 151 11.50 24.90 -5.67
N GLN A 152 10.79 23.80 -5.96
CA GLN A 152 11.30 22.65 -6.72
C GLN A 152 12.60 22.04 -6.13
N ILE A 153 12.88 22.31 -4.85
CA ILE A 153 13.97 21.68 -4.11
C ILE A 153 13.50 20.27 -3.73
N PRO A 154 14.27 19.22 -4.03
CA PRO A 154 13.92 17.87 -3.62
C PRO A 154 13.54 17.76 -2.13
N ALA A 155 12.53 16.96 -1.82
CA ALA A 155 11.98 16.87 -0.46
C ALA A 155 12.99 16.34 0.58
N ASP A 156 13.95 15.52 0.15
CA ASP A 156 15.08 15.03 0.97
C ASP A 156 16.12 16.11 1.29
N ALA A 157 16.15 17.20 0.52
CA ALA A 157 16.94 18.39 0.80
C ALA A 157 16.14 19.48 1.57
N SER A 158 14.90 19.18 1.96
CA SER A 158 14.04 20.07 2.73
C SER A 158 14.06 19.72 4.23
N PRO A 159 13.72 20.66 5.13
CA PRO A 159 13.51 20.34 6.55
C PRO A 159 12.49 19.21 6.74
N PRO A 160 12.59 18.45 7.84
CA PRO A 160 11.69 17.32 8.11
C PRO A 160 10.24 17.79 8.18
N CYS A 161 9.33 17.01 7.59
CA CYS A 161 7.89 17.27 7.62
C CYS A 161 7.36 17.50 9.06
N SER A 162 7.93 16.75 10.01
CA SER A 162 7.57 16.80 11.43
C SER A 162 7.98 18.08 12.16
N SER A 163 8.84 18.92 11.55
CA SER A 163 9.15 20.26 12.10
C SER A 163 7.94 21.21 12.10
N CYS A 164 6.94 20.92 11.26
CA CYS A 164 5.73 21.73 11.13
C CYS A 164 4.45 20.93 11.38
N HIS A 165 4.43 19.62 11.10
CA HIS A 165 3.25 18.76 11.23
C HIS A 165 3.41 17.71 12.31
N ASN A 166 2.36 17.41 13.06
CA ASN A 166 2.30 16.20 13.88
C ASN A 166 1.56 15.09 13.10
N PRO A 167 2.24 14.03 12.64
CA PRO A 167 1.58 12.94 11.90
C PRO A 167 0.64 12.10 12.77
N HIS A 168 0.69 12.23 14.10
CA HIS A 168 -0.16 11.48 15.03
C HIS A 168 -1.38 12.27 15.52
N ASP A 169 -1.68 13.41 14.87
CA ASP A 169 -2.77 14.28 15.22
C ASP A 169 -3.58 14.67 13.97
N HIS A 170 -4.75 15.25 14.19
CA HIS A 170 -5.64 15.80 13.18
C HIS A 170 -5.46 17.30 13.01
N GLU A 171 -4.79 17.94 13.97
CA GLU A 171 -4.54 19.36 13.90
C GLU A 171 -3.66 19.71 12.69
N SER A 172 -4.14 20.64 11.86
CA SER A 172 -3.34 21.16 10.76
C SER A 172 -2.09 21.86 11.29
N ALA A 173 -0.96 21.71 10.61
CA ALA A 173 0.25 22.49 10.89
C ALA A 173 -0.02 23.99 11.00
N GLN A 174 -0.99 24.53 10.26
CA GLN A 174 -1.33 25.95 10.33
C GLN A 174 -1.80 26.36 11.74
N ALA A 175 -2.68 25.57 12.35
CA ALA A 175 -3.22 25.88 13.67
C ALA A 175 -2.16 25.73 14.76
N GLU A 176 -1.32 24.69 14.67
CA GLU A 176 -0.18 24.51 15.56
C GLU A 176 0.84 25.66 15.45
N LEU A 177 1.23 26.04 14.22
CA LEU A 177 2.14 27.15 13.94
C LEU A 177 1.57 28.54 14.26
N LEU A 178 0.25 28.68 14.41
CA LEU A 178 -0.35 29.91 14.95
C LEU A 178 -0.18 29.97 16.48
N ARG A 179 -0.27 28.83 17.18
CA ARG A 179 -0.18 28.80 18.65
C ARG A 179 1.24 28.80 19.17
N ASN A 180 2.16 28.06 18.55
CA ASN A 180 3.57 28.03 18.92
C ASN A 180 4.37 29.21 18.34
N GLY A 181 3.65 30.20 17.80
CA GLY A 181 4.22 31.40 17.24
C GLY A 181 4.82 31.23 15.85
N SER A 182 4.87 30.04 15.25
CA SER A 182 5.55 29.65 14.00
C SER A 182 6.97 29.13 14.21
N GLU A 183 7.15 28.31 15.24
CA GLU A 183 8.44 27.70 15.59
C GLU A 183 9.07 26.94 14.42
N GLY A 184 8.27 26.15 13.69
CA GLY A 184 8.73 25.42 12.50
C GLY A 184 9.33 26.34 11.44
N CYS A 185 8.79 27.54 11.23
CA CYS A 185 9.35 28.53 10.30
C CYS A 185 10.67 29.11 10.83
N ARG A 186 10.73 29.42 12.13
CA ARG A 186 11.91 30.03 12.78
C ARG A 186 13.10 29.09 12.92
N SER A 187 12.87 27.78 12.81
CA SER A 187 13.95 26.79 12.80
C SER A 187 14.94 27.01 11.64
N CYS A 188 14.48 27.61 10.54
CA CYS A 188 15.29 27.88 9.34
C CYS A 188 15.33 29.36 8.95
N HIS A 189 14.31 30.14 9.32
CA HIS A 189 14.22 31.56 9.00
C HIS A 189 14.40 32.43 10.23
N ASP A 190 15.43 33.26 10.22
CA ASP A 190 15.61 34.31 11.21
C ASP A 190 15.39 35.70 10.58
N LEU A 191 14.94 36.65 11.41
CA LEU A 191 14.59 37.99 10.95
C LEU A 191 15.82 38.80 10.50
N GLU A 192 17.01 38.49 11.04
CA GLU A 192 18.26 39.17 10.69
C GLU A 192 18.74 38.74 9.30
N GLY A 193 18.62 37.45 8.98
CA GLY A 193 18.83 36.89 7.64
C GLY A 193 17.90 37.52 6.61
N ILE A 194 16.60 37.62 6.91
CA ILE A 194 15.62 38.26 6.02
C ILE A 194 15.91 39.76 5.81
N ASP A 195 16.32 40.50 6.84
CA ASP A 195 16.67 41.93 6.71
C ASP A 195 17.98 42.13 5.91
N ARG A 196 18.90 41.17 5.96
CA ARG A 196 20.18 41.20 5.23
C ARG A 196 20.11 40.69 3.80
N ASP A 197 19.14 39.84 3.47
CA ASP A 197 19.04 39.22 2.14
C ASP A 197 18.86 40.31 1.04
N PRO A 198 19.77 40.39 0.04
CA PRO A 198 19.66 41.37 -1.04
C PRO A 198 18.48 41.11 -1.98
N LEU A 199 17.91 39.91 -1.99
CA LEU A 199 16.75 39.53 -2.81
C LEU A 199 15.42 40.01 -2.19
N VAL A 200 15.41 40.37 -0.91
CA VAL A 200 14.21 40.85 -0.21
C VAL A 200 14.04 42.35 -0.42
N SER A 201 12.88 42.77 -0.94
CA SER A 201 12.62 44.20 -1.17
C SER A 201 12.56 45.01 0.14
N GLN A 202 12.93 46.29 0.08
CA GLN A 202 12.89 47.19 1.25
C GLN A 202 11.49 47.32 1.87
N GLY A 203 10.43 47.21 1.06
CA GLY A 203 9.05 47.18 1.57
C GLY A 203 8.76 45.93 2.40
N VAL A 204 9.27 44.78 1.96
CA VAL A 204 9.12 43.50 2.66
C VAL A 204 9.97 43.47 3.94
N LYS A 205 11.19 44.02 3.92
CA LYS A 205 12.04 44.16 5.12
C LYS A 205 11.34 44.99 6.21
N ARG A 206 10.76 46.13 5.84
CA ARG A 206 9.98 46.96 6.79
C ARG A 206 8.80 46.21 7.40
N ARG A 207 8.10 45.36 6.63
CA ARG A 207 6.99 44.54 7.14
C ARG A 207 7.46 43.43 8.07
N HIS A 208 8.59 42.78 7.80
CA HIS A 208 9.13 41.75 8.69
C HIS A 208 9.59 42.30 10.04
N ARG A 209 9.89 43.60 10.17
CA ARG A 209 10.15 44.23 11.47
C ARG A 209 8.95 44.21 12.42
N LEU A 210 7.73 44.04 11.90
CA LEU A 210 6.54 43.83 12.74
C LEU A 210 6.67 42.53 13.57
N MET A 211 7.40 41.53 13.08
CA MET A 211 7.66 40.27 13.80
C MET A 211 8.56 40.42 15.03
N LEU A 212 9.10 41.62 15.30
CA LEU A 212 9.80 41.92 16.55
C LEU A 212 8.82 42.06 17.74
N GLN A 213 7.52 42.17 17.47
CA GLN A 213 6.49 42.13 18.51
C GLN A 213 6.16 40.65 18.84
N PRO A 214 6.04 40.31 20.14
CA PRO A 214 6.00 38.92 20.60
C PRO A 214 4.70 38.16 20.25
N ASP A 215 3.64 38.87 19.86
CA ASP A 215 2.32 38.33 19.53
C ASP A 215 2.13 38.00 18.04
N HIS A 216 3.09 38.36 17.19
CA HIS A 216 3.01 38.10 15.75
C HIS A 216 3.57 36.74 15.33
N THR A 217 2.83 36.08 14.43
CA THR A 217 3.20 34.79 13.83
C THR A 217 3.51 34.97 12.34
N CYS A 218 4.34 34.09 11.77
CA CYS A 218 4.66 34.16 10.34
C CYS A 218 3.37 34.01 9.50
N LEU A 219 2.43 33.20 9.98
CA LEU A 219 1.16 32.90 9.33
C LEU A 219 0.11 34.01 9.41
N ASP A 220 0.40 35.11 10.13
CA ASP A 220 -0.44 36.32 10.08
C ASP A 220 -0.49 36.88 8.65
N CYS A 221 0.62 36.74 7.92
CA CYS A 221 0.76 37.18 6.52
C CYS A 221 1.05 36.03 5.54
N HIS A 222 1.83 35.01 5.93
CA HIS A 222 2.33 33.94 5.04
C HIS A 222 1.43 32.69 5.02
N ARG A 223 0.13 32.87 4.77
CA ARG A 223 -0.83 31.75 4.73
C ARG A 223 -0.70 30.94 3.44
N GLY A 224 -0.75 29.61 3.56
CA GLY A 224 -0.74 28.69 2.42
C GLY A 224 0.59 28.64 1.65
N ILE A 225 1.69 29.10 2.25
CA ILE A 225 3.01 29.10 1.58
C ILE A 225 3.65 27.71 1.58
N ALA A 226 3.46 26.92 2.64
CA ALA A 226 4.05 25.58 2.77
C ALA A 226 3.47 24.52 1.83
N HIS A 227 2.23 24.67 1.36
CA HIS A 227 1.53 23.71 0.52
C HIS A 227 0.73 24.39 -0.60
N THR A 228 0.62 23.74 -1.76
CA THR A 228 -0.35 24.14 -2.80
C THR A 228 -1.78 24.01 -2.29
N PRO A 229 -2.77 24.71 -2.91
CA PRO A 229 -4.14 24.69 -2.43
C PRO A 229 -4.74 23.27 -2.44
N THR A 230 -5.70 23.06 -1.54
CA THR A 230 -6.28 21.75 -1.15
C THR A 230 -6.98 20.99 -2.27
N ASP A 231 -7.34 21.67 -3.35
CA ASP A 231 -7.88 21.11 -4.59
C ASP A 231 -6.83 20.34 -5.42
N ALA A 232 -5.54 20.44 -5.08
CA ALA A 232 -4.46 19.66 -5.69
C ALA A 232 -4.39 18.20 -5.22
N THR A 233 -5.17 17.80 -4.22
CA THR A 233 -5.28 16.39 -3.77
C THR A 233 -6.70 15.89 -3.98
N THR A 234 -6.88 14.91 -4.85
CA THR A 234 -8.17 14.25 -5.08
C THR A 234 -8.68 13.66 -3.76
N ALA A 235 -9.93 13.95 -3.39
CA ALA A 235 -10.54 13.39 -2.20
C ALA A 235 -10.46 11.86 -2.22
N MET A 236 -10.08 11.25 -1.10
CA MET A 236 -10.10 9.79 -0.91
C MET A 236 -11.48 9.25 -0.57
N THR A 237 -12.52 10.10 -0.57
CA THR A 237 -13.91 9.70 -0.37
C THR A 237 -14.48 9.09 -1.65
N PRO A 238 -15.00 7.86 -1.62
CA PRO A 238 -15.70 7.27 -2.77
C PRO A 238 -16.95 8.08 -3.10
N GLU A 239 -17.04 8.59 -4.33
CA GLU A 239 -18.27 9.18 -4.87
C GLU A 239 -19.00 8.15 -5.73
N ALA A 240 -20.33 8.18 -5.72
CA ALA A 240 -21.14 7.32 -6.56
C ALA A 240 -21.00 7.76 -8.03
N VAL A 241 -20.55 6.86 -8.90
CA VAL A 241 -20.38 7.11 -10.33
C VAL A 241 -21.07 6.03 -11.16
N THR A 242 -21.66 6.41 -12.30
CA THR A 242 -22.28 5.47 -13.25
C THR A 242 -21.25 4.83 -14.20
N HIS A 243 -20.08 5.46 -14.32
CA HIS A 243 -18.95 4.98 -15.08
C HIS A 243 -17.65 5.41 -14.42
N ARG A 244 -16.57 4.67 -14.68
CA ARG A 244 -15.22 4.99 -14.27
C ARG A 244 -14.24 4.64 -15.38
N VAL A 245 -13.30 5.54 -15.65
CA VAL A 245 -12.17 5.22 -16.53
C VAL A 245 -11.10 4.53 -15.70
N VAL A 246 -10.65 3.37 -16.17
CA VAL A 246 -9.53 2.61 -15.61
C VAL A 246 -8.40 2.60 -16.64
N THR A 247 -7.20 2.97 -16.22
CA THR A 247 -6.02 2.91 -17.07
C THR A 247 -5.39 1.53 -16.95
N LEU A 248 -5.58 0.70 -17.96
CA LEU A 248 -4.80 -0.52 -18.15
C LEU A 248 -3.40 -0.12 -18.56
N PHE A 249 -2.40 -0.76 -17.97
CA PHE A 249 -1.00 -0.50 -18.31
C PHE A 249 -0.23 -1.80 -18.37
N TYR A 250 0.81 -1.84 -19.19
CA TYR A 250 1.70 -2.98 -19.26
C TYR A 250 2.43 -3.13 -17.91
N PRO A 251 2.18 -4.21 -17.15
CA PRO A 251 2.63 -4.30 -15.77
C PRO A 251 4.13 -4.56 -15.62
N GLY A 252 4.84 -4.87 -16.72
CA GLY A 252 6.24 -5.26 -16.68
C GLY A 252 6.48 -6.58 -15.95
N MET A 253 7.71 -6.75 -15.44
CA MET A 253 8.10 -7.85 -14.55
C MET A 253 8.11 -7.41 -13.08
N ALA A 254 7.06 -6.71 -12.62
CA ALA A 254 6.89 -6.37 -11.21
C ALA A 254 6.47 -7.61 -10.41
N ASN A 255 7.45 -8.41 -9.99
CA ASN A 255 7.20 -9.65 -9.27
C ASN A 255 6.90 -9.42 -7.78
N SER A 256 6.27 -10.41 -7.13
CA SER A 256 5.84 -10.32 -5.73
C SER A 256 6.98 -10.11 -4.73
N ASP A 257 8.17 -10.67 -5.00
CA ASP A 257 9.33 -10.52 -4.13
C ASP A 257 9.83 -9.08 -4.10
N TRP A 258 9.96 -8.47 -5.28
CA TRP A 258 10.29 -7.06 -5.37
C TRP A 258 9.19 -6.20 -4.74
N LEU A 259 7.90 -6.43 -5.04
CA LEU A 259 6.78 -5.68 -4.46
C LEU A 259 6.78 -5.70 -2.93
N LEU A 260 7.06 -6.86 -2.32
CA LEU A 260 6.99 -7.04 -0.88
C LEU A 260 8.30 -6.73 -0.14
N GLN A 261 9.44 -6.58 -0.83
CA GLN A 261 10.74 -6.33 -0.18
C GLN A 261 11.49 -5.13 -0.78
N GLY A 262 11.64 -5.09 -2.11
CA GLY A 262 12.47 -4.09 -2.81
C GLY A 262 11.71 -2.82 -3.23
N HIS A 263 10.38 -2.84 -3.23
CA HIS A 263 9.56 -1.71 -3.64
C HIS A 263 9.63 -0.58 -2.59
N PRO A 264 9.74 0.70 -3.00
CA PRO A 264 9.76 1.83 -2.06
C PRO A 264 8.53 1.91 -1.14
N GLY A 265 7.37 1.53 -1.66
CA GLY A 265 6.11 1.37 -0.90
C GLY A 265 5.86 -0.05 -0.35
N SER A 266 6.88 -0.90 -0.23
CA SER A 266 6.71 -2.30 0.19
C SER A 266 6.16 -2.43 1.61
N GLN A 267 6.55 -1.54 2.53
CA GLN A 267 6.05 -1.54 3.91
C GLN A 267 4.54 -1.25 3.97
N PRO A 268 4.02 -0.14 3.43
CA PRO A 268 2.57 0.08 3.33
C PRO A 268 1.84 -1.07 2.62
N LEU A 269 2.43 -1.66 1.58
CA LEU A 269 1.87 -2.83 0.89
C LEU A 269 1.83 -4.08 1.79
N ARG A 270 2.82 -4.31 2.67
CA ARG A 270 2.74 -5.41 3.65
C ARG A 270 1.61 -5.16 4.66
N GLN A 271 1.31 -3.90 4.96
CA GLN A 271 0.29 -3.48 5.93
C GLN A 271 -1.11 -3.21 5.34
N GLY A 272 -1.52 -3.91 4.28
CA GLY A 272 -2.91 -3.80 3.83
C GLY A 272 -3.18 -2.75 2.76
N ARG A 273 -2.22 -1.89 2.38
CA ARG A 273 -2.47 -0.89 1.32
C ARG A 273 -2.66 -1.51 -0.05
N ASN A 274 -3.44 -0.83 -0.88
CA ASN A 274 -3.67 -1.18 -2.28
C ASN A 274 -2.77 -0.35 -3.21
N CYS A 275 -2.54 -0.84 -4.42
CA CYS A 275 -1.65 -0.19 -5.40
C CYS A 275 -2.17 1.22 -5.76
N GLN A 276 -3.48 1.35 -5.89
CA GLN A 276 -4.17 2.57 -6.30
C GLN A 276 -4.07 3.71 -5.26
N GLN A 277 -3.91 3.40 -3.98
CA GLN A 277 -3.65 4.41 -2.94
C GLN A 277 -2.33 5.12 -3.19
N CYS A 278 -1.34 4.44 -3.76
CA CYS A 278 -0.02 4.99 -4.05
C CYS A 278 0.19 5.36 -5.52
N HIS A 279 -0.54 4.78 -6.48
CA HIS A 279 -0.25 4.93 -7.91
C HIS A 279 -1.43 5.46 -8.74
N ARG A 280 -2.51 5.92 -8.12
CA ARG A 280 -3.61 6.58 -8.84
C ARG A 280 -3.09 7.75 -9.65
N GLY A 281 -3.35 7.72 -10.95
CA GLY A 281 -2.93 8.74 -11.92
C GLY A 281 -1.53 8.54 -12.49
N GLU A 282 -0.78 7.51 -12.07
CA GLU A 282 0.57 7.20 -12.57
C GLU A 282 0.60 5.98 -13.52
N GLU A 283 -0.54 5.31 -13.72
CA GLU A 283 -0.64 4.03 -14.41
C GLU A 283 -0.07 4.08 -15.82
N ALA A 284 -0.41 5.13 -16.60
CA ALA A 284 0.10 5.30 -17.95
C ALA A 284 1.64 5.41 -17.97
N GLY A 285 2.19 6.26 -17.10
CA GLY A 285 3.64 6.44 -16.98
C GLY A 285 4.36 5.19 -16.47
N MET A 286 3.73 4.41 -15.58
CA MET A 286 4.25 3.10 -15.19
C MET A 286 4.26 2.12 -16.36
N GLY A 287 3.20 2.08 -17.15
CA GLY A 287 3.13 1.29 -18.38
C GLY A 287 4.27 1.63 -19.32
N GLU A 288 4.46 2.91 -19.62
CA GLU A 288 5.54 3.39 -20.50
C GLU A 288 6.93 2.98 -19.99
N ALA A 289 7.17 3.09 -18.68
CA ALA A 289 8.45 2.71 -18.08
C ALA A 289 8.72 1.20 -18.17
N GLN A 290 7.68 0.36 -18.25
CA GLN A 290 7.79 -1.10 -18.21
C GLN A 290 7.57 -1.80 -19.55
N ALA A 291 6.92 -1.14 -20.50
CA ALA A 291 6.44 -1.74 -21.75
C ALA A 291 7.54 -2.19 -22.71
N GLY A 292 8.75 -1.64 -22.61
CA GLY A 292 9.83 -1.92 -23.54
C GLY A 292 9.44 -1.57 -24.98
N ARG A 293 8.99 -2.56 -25.76
CA ARG A 293 8.52 -2.41 -27.16
C ARG A 293 7.00 -2.51 -27.33
N VAL A 294 6.25 -2.76 -26.25
CA VAL A 294 4.79 -2.89 -26.31
C VAL A 294 4.17 -1.51 -26.49
N VAL A 295 3.38 -1.34 -27.56
CA VAL A 295 2.69 -0.08 -27.88
C VAL A 295 1.22 -0.38 -28.24
N PRO A 296 0.25 0.34 -27.65
CA PRO A 296 0.43 1.32 -26.59
C PRO A 296 0.77 0.64 -25.25
N ALA A 297 1.60 1.31 -24.46
CA ALA A 297 2.04 0.83 -23.14
C ALA A 297 0.94 0.93 -22.07
N ALA A 298 -0.09 1.71 -22.34
CA ALA A 298 -1.28 1.84 -21.52
C ALA A 298 -2.51 2.18 -22.39
N ARG A 299 -3.70 1.85 -21.90
CA ARG A 299 -4.98 2.12 -22.54
C ARG A 299 -6.02 2.49 -21.49
N GLU A 300 -6.81 3.50 -21.79
CA GLU A 300 -7.97 3.83 -20.97
C GLU A 300 -9.16 2.95 -21.37
N VAL A 301 -9.79 2.35 -20.37
CA VAL A 301 -11.01 1.55 -20.51
C VAL A 301 -12.08 2.18 -19.64
N ALA A 302 -13.15 2.67 -20.26
CA ALA A 302 -14.34 3.09 -19.55
C ALA A 302 -15.14 1.87 -19.11
N VAL A 303 -15.41 1.78 -17.82
CA VAL A 303 -16.20 0.72 -17.18
C VAL A 303 -17.48 1.34 -16.66
N SER A 304 -18.63 0.88 -17.14
CA SER A 304 -19.94 1.32 -16.64
C SER A 304 -20.78 0.14 -16.18
N PHE A 305 -21.65 0.42 -15.22
CA PHE A 305 -22.50 -0.59 -14.59
C PHE A 305 -23.97 -0.19 -14.73
N SER A 306 -24.81 -1.16 -15.06
CA SER A 306 -26.26 -1.06 -15.01
C SER A 306 -26.81 -2.30 -14.32
N SER A 307 -27.74 -2.14 -13.39
CA SER A 307 -28.35 -3.27 -12.69
C SER A 307 -29.84 -3.05 -12.45
N ASN A 308 -30.56 -4.16 -12.36
CA ASN A 308 -31.94 -4.21 -11.88
C ASN A 308 -32.12 -5.46 -11.00
N THR A 309 -33.37 -5.86 -10.73
CA THR A 309 -33.66 -7.04 -9.90
C THR A 309 -33.22 -8.36 -10.52
N ASP A 310 -33.04 -8.39 -11.84
CA ASP A 310 -32.90 -9.62 -12.62
C ASP A 310 -31.48 -9.76 -13.19
N GLN A 311 -30.81 -8.65 -13.50
CA GLN A 311 -29.54 -8.66 -14.22
C GLN A 311 -28.58 -7.55 -13.78
N LEU A 312 -27.28 -7.84 -13.88
CA LEU A 312 -26.17 -6.90 -13.83
C LEU A 312 -25.49 -6.88 -15.20
N THR A 313 -25.33 -5.70 -15.78
CA THR A 313 -24.55 -5.47 -17.01
C THR A 313 -23.31 -4.66 -16.67
N VAL A 314 -22.15 -5.19 -17.06
CA VAL A 314 -20.86 -4.49 -17.05
C VAL A 314 -20.49 -4.17 -18.48
N THR A 315 -20.26 -2.90 -18.79
CA THR A 315 -19.86 -2.46 -20.14
C THR A 315 -18.45 -1.90 -20.10
N LEU A 316 -17.59 -2.45 -20.96
CA LEU A 316 -16.21 -2.02 -21.17
C LEU A 316 -16.12 -1.32 -22.53
N THR A 317 -15.54 -0.13 -22.56
CA THR A 317 -15.35 0.65 -23.80
C THR A 317 -13.94 1.19 -23.88
N TRP A 318 -13.25 1.01 -25.00
CA TRP A 318 -11.89 1.53 -25.19
C TRP A 318 -11.57 1.83 -26.64
N GLN A 319 -10.61 2.73 -26.85
CA GLN A 319 -10.03 2.99 -28.17
C GLN A 319 -8.95 1.94 -28.45
N GLY A 320 -9.03 1.28 -29.59
CA GLY A 320 -8.14 0.18 -29.95
C GLY A 320 -8.34 -0.30 -31.38
N PRO A 321 -7.39 -1.08 -31.92
CA PRO A 321 -7.55 -1.65 -33.24
C PRO A 321 -8.59 -2.79 -33.25
N GLU A 322 -9.13 -3.07 -34.43
CA GLU A 322 -10.13 -4.15 -34.62
C GLU A 322 -9.55 -5.55 -34.39
N ASP A 323 -8.22 -5.68 -34.39
CA ASP A 323 -7.52 -6.94 -34.17
C ASP A 323 -7.11 -7.18 -32.70
N ASP A 324 -7.61 -6.37 -31.76
CA ASP A 324 -7.56 -6.72 -30.33
C ASP A 324 -8.16 -8.13 -30.14
N VAL A 325 -7.46 -8.99 -29.40
CA VAL A 325 -7.77 -10.43 -29.33
C VAL A 325 -8.81 -10.75 -28.26
N ASP A 326 -8.56 -10.29 -27.04
CA ASP A 326 -9.37 -10.60 -25.87
C ASP A 326 -9.46 -9.42 -24.89
N ILE A 327 -10.54 -9.41 -24.12
CA ILE A 327 -10.67 -8.58 -22.92
C ILE A 327 -11.06 -9.45 -21.74
N ALA A 328 -10.46 -9.18 -20.60
CA ALA A 328 -10.64 -9.92 -19.36
C ALA A 328 -11.28 -9.02 -18.30
N LEU A 329 -12.10 -9.61 -17.42
CA LEU A 329 -12.66 -8.97 -16.25
C LEU A 329 -12.59 -9.95 -15.09
N MET A 330 -11.76 -9.65 -14.10
CA MET A 330 -11.70 -10.37 -12.84
C MET A 330 -12.59 -9.67 -11.82
N TRP A 331 -13.30 -10.43 -10.99
CA TRP A 331 -14.18 -9.85 -9.98
C TRP A 331 -14.38 -10.74 -8.75
N ASP A 332 -14.82 -10.09 -7.67
CA ASP A 332 -15.09 -10.72 -6.37
C ASP A 332 -16.17 -9.95 -5.59
N ASP A 333 -16.81 -10.63 -4.64
CA ASP A 333 -17.82 -10.10 -3.70
C ASP A 333 -17.23 -9.62 -2.36
N GLY A 334 -15.91 -9.50 -2.26
CA GLY A 334 -15.18 -9.10 -1.06
C GLY A 334 -14.66 -10.27 -0.23
N GLY A 335 -14.87 -11.51 -0.68
CA GLY A 335 -14.34 -12.71 -0.03
C GLY A 335 -12.82 -12.87 -0.13
N SER A 336 -12.17 -12.26 -1.13
CA SER A 336 -10.71 -12.29 -1.29
C SER A 336 -10.07 -10.93 -1.00
N GLU A 337 -9.46 -10.81 0.18
CA GLU A 337 -8.75 -9.60 0.60
C GLU A 337 -7.57 -9.27 -0.34
N ALA A 338 -6.87 -10.30 -0.84
CA ALA A 338 -5.78 -10.13 -1.78
C ALA A 338 -6.27 -9.45 -3.07
N PHE A 339 -7.41 -9.89 -3.61
CA PHE A 339 -8.00 -9.30 -4.80
C PHE A 339 -8.60 -7.92 -4.55
N ARG A 340 -9.29 -7.72 -3.42
CA ARG A 340 -9.81 -6.41 -3.00
C ARG A 340 -8.70 -5.34 -2.98
N ARG A 341 -7.47 -5.74 -2.65
CA ARG A 341 -6.29 -4.86 -2.57
C ARG A 341 -5.50 -4.78 -3.88
N GLY A 342 -5.36 -5.88 -4.61
CA GLY A 342 -4.46 -5.98 -5.76
C GLY A 342 -5.15 -5.94 -7.13
N GLY A 343 -6.47 -6.11 -7.20
CA GLY A 343 -7.18 -6.36 -8.46
C GLY A 343 -6.53 -7.51 -9.23
N CYS A 344 -6.37 -7.36 -10.55
CA CYS A 344 -5.69 -8.33 -11.41
C CYS A 344 -4.26 -8.68 -10.96
N PHE A 345 -3.56 -7.79 -10.23
CA PHE A 345 -2.22 -8.06 -9.68
C PHE A 345 -2.23 -9.07 -8.54
N ALA A 346 -3.36 -9.33 -7.89
CA ALA A 346 -3.46 -10.35 -6.83
C ALA A 346 -3.14 -11.76 -7.32
N ALA A 347 -3.19 -11.97 -8.64
CA ALA A 347 -2.81 -13.20 -9.31
C ALA A 347 -1.45 -13.12 -10.04
N CYS A 348 -0.67 -12.06 -9.82
CA CYS A 348 0.67 -11.90 -10.39
C CYS A 348 1.73 -12.52 -9.48
N HIS A 349 2.68 -13.26 -10.04
CA HIS A 349 3.72 -13.97 -9.28
C HIS A 349 5.02 -14.09 -10.10
N SER A 350 6.15 -14.32 -9.43
CA SER A 350 7.48 -14.34 -10.04
C SER A 350 7.78 -15.57 -10.92
N ASP A 351 6.98 -16.63 -10.78
CA ASP A 351 7.12 -17.94 -11.40
C ASP A 351 6.15 -18.15 -12.58
N LEU A 352 5.68 -17.07 -13.21
CA LEU A 352 4.95 -17.15 -14.48
C LEU A 352 5.90 -17.47 -15.65
N PRO A 353 5.43 -18.18 -16.69
CA PRO A 353 6.18 -18.43 -17.91
C PRO A 353 6.87 -17.18 -18.47
N GLY A 354 8.18 -17.26 -18.65
CA GLY A 354 8.99 -16.15 -19.17
C GLY A 354 9.52 -15.16 -18.12
N MET A 355 9.23 -15.37 -16.84
CA MET A 355 9.85 -14.61 -15.75
C MET A 355 11.16 -15.25 -15.25
N SER A 356 12.00 -14.46 -14.58
CA SER A 356 13.31 -14.91 -14.09
C SER A 356 13.26 -16.07 -13.08
N ALA A 357 12.14 -16.23 -12.37
CA ALA A 357 11.95 -17.31 -11.38
C ALA A 357 11.04 -18.45 -11.87
N ASP A 358 10.65 -18.44 -13.14
CA ASP A 358 9.84 -19.48 -13.80
C ASP A 358 10.50 -20.86 -13.71
N ARG A 359 11.83 -20.93 -13.87
CA ARG A 359 12.63 -22.18 -13.76
C ARG A 359 12.10 -23.32 -14.64
N GLY A 360 11.45 -22.98 -15.77
CA GLY A 360 10.82 -23.94 -16.67
C GLY A 360 9.56 -24.59 -16.10
N GLN A 361 8.96 -24.01 -15.06
CA GLN A 361 7.63 -24.39 -14.61
C GLN A 361 6.59 -23.88 -15.62
N HIS A 362 5.45 -24.54 -15.72
CA HIS A 362 4.33 -24.08 -16.56
C HIS A 362 3.21 -23.59 -15.66
N THR A 363 3.54 -22.69 -14.73
CA THR A 363 2.62 -22.24 -13.71
C THR A 363 1.64 -21.22 -14.29
N GLY A 364 0.35 -21.57 -14.30
CA GLY A 364 -0.72 -20.62 -14.65
C GLY A 364 -1.01 -19.63 -13.52
N LYS A 365 -1.86 -18.63 -13.77
CA LYS A 365 -2.27 -17.64 -12.76
C LYS A 365 -2.86 -18.33 -11.52
N TYR A 366 -2.54 -17.82 -10.34
CA TYR A 366 -3.09 -18.28 -9.06
C TYR A 366 -3.16 -17.13 -8.06
N LEU A 367 -4.07 -17.20 -7.09
CA LEU A 367 -4.11 -16.27 -5.97
C LEU A 367 -3.08 -16.67 -4.92
N TRP A 368 -2.36 -15.69 -4.34
CA TRP A 368 -1.36 -15.94 -3.30
C TRP A 368 -1.93 -16.71 -2.09
N ALA A 369 -3.21 -16.54 -1.76
CA ALA A 369 -3.90 -17.27 -0.69
C ALA A 369 -3.77 -18.80 -0.83
N SER A 370 -3.69 -19.32 -2.06
CA SER A 370 -3.56 -20.74 -2.35
C SER A 370 -2.18 -21.35 -2.02
N ARG A 371 -1.21 -20.54 -1.57
CA ARG A 371 0.17 -20.97 -1.29
C ARG A 371 0.46 -20.89 0.21
N SER A 372 1.15 -21.91 0.73
CA SER A 372 1.47 -22.06 2.16
C SER A 372 2.80 -21.38 2.56
N GLN A 373 3.58 -20.90 1.58
CA GLN A 373 4.84 -20.18 1.80
C GLN A 373 4.89 -18.96 0.88
N LEU A 374 4.73 -17.77 1.45
CA LEU A 374 5.34 -16.57 0.88
C LEU A 374 6.80 -16.58 1.33
N GLN A 375 7.70 -16.64 0.35
CA GLN A 375 9.12 -16.25 0.47
C GLN A 375 10.06 -17.20 1.22
N ARG A 376 10.61 -18.18 0.50
CA ARG A 376 12.05 -18.46 0.62
C ARG A 376 12.70 -17.98 -0.66
N VAL A 377 13.67 -17.08 -0.54
CA VAL A 377 14.46 -16.58 -1.67
C VAL A 377 14.96 -17.79 -2.46
N GLY A 378 14.50 -17.90 -3.71
CA GLY A 378 14.91 -18.96 -4.62
C GLY A 378 14.30 -20.35 -4.40
N ARG A 379 13.10 -20.50 -3.82
CA ARG A 379 12.30 -21.74 -3.94
C ARG A 379 10.84 -21.46 -4.33
N PRO A 380 10.19 -22.32 -5.14
CA PRO A 380 8.80 -22.16 -5.53
C PRO A 380 7.88 -22.18 -4.31
N SER A 381 6.77 -21.45 -4.37
CA SER A 381 5.74 -21.46 -3.34
C SER A 381 5.04 -22.83 -3.30
N LEU A 382 4.87 -23.39 -2.10
CA LEU A 382 4.19 -24.68 -1.95
C LEU A 382 2.68 -24.48 -2.01
N VAL A 383 2.03 -25.12 -2.97
CA VAL A 383 0.56 -25.18 -3.06
C VAL A 383 0.00 -25.75 -1.76
N ARG A 384 -1.01 -25.10 -1.19
CA ARG A 384 -1.75 -25.62 -0.04
C ARG A 384 -2.38 -26.97 -0.38
N ASN A 385 -2.58 -27.81 0.63
CA ASN A 385 -3.18 -29.12 0.40
C ASN A 385 -4.68 -28.99 0.03
N ALA A 386 -5.27 -30.08 -0.47
CA ALA A 386 -6.65 -30.07 -0.96
C ALA A 386 -7.68 -29.62 0.10
N ASN A 387 -7.50 -29.99 1.36
CA ASN A 387 -8.43 -29.61 2.44
C ASN A 387 -8.34 -28.11 2.74
N GLU A 388 -7.13 -27.55 2.74
CA GLU A 388 -6.92 -26.11 2.92
C GLU A 388 -7.49 -25.30 1.75
N LEU A 389 -7.30 -25.76 0.50
CA LEU A 389 -7.86 -25.10 -0.68
C LEU A 389 -9.39 -25.16 -0.67
N ALA A 390 -9.98 -26.30 -0.27
CA ALA A 390 -11.42 -26.43 -0.12
C ALA A 390 -11.96 -25.48 0.96
N ALA A 391 -11.23 -25.32 2.08
CA ALA A 391 -11.61 -24.38 3.13
C ALA A 391 -11.56 -22.92 2.65
N LEU A 392 -10.53 -22.52 1.89
CA LEU A 392 -10.45 -21.19 1.28
C LEU A 392 -11.62 -20.95 0.33
N LYS A 393 -11.92 -21.92 -0.54
CA LYS A 393 -13.05 -21.83 -1.47
C LYS A 393 -14.40 -21.72 -0.74
N ALA A 394 -14.60 -22.50 0.32
CA ALA A 394 -15.80 -22.45 1.15
C ALA A 394 -15.93 -21.11 1.92
N ALA A 395 -14.80 -20.50 2.29
CA ALA A 395 -14.76 -19.17 2.88
C ALA A 395 -14.95 -18.03 1.86
N GLY A 396 -15.04 -18.34 0.56
CA GLY A 396 -15.19 -17.35 -0.50
C GLY A 396 -13.87 -16.70 -0.95
N ASP A 397 -12.71 -17.18 -0.49
CA ASP A 397 -11.39 -16.65 -0.86
C ASP A 397 -10.93 -17.24 -2.20
N PHE A 398 -11.65 -16.87 -3.26
CA PHE A 398 -11.35 -17.13 -4.66
C PHE A 398 -11.96 -15.98 -5.48
N VAL A 399 -11.56 -15.86 -6.74
CA VAL A 399 -12.12 -14.85 -7.65
C VAL A 399 -12.64 -15.48 -8.92
N GLU A 400 -13.55 -14.79 -9.60
CA GLU A 400 -14.04 -15.20 -10.90
C GLU A 400 -13.39 -14.32 -11.98
N LEU A 401 -12.99 -14.95 -13.09
CA LEU A 401 -12.36 -14.32 -14.23
C LEU A 401 -13.21 -14.58 -15.47
N TRP A 402 -13.70 -13.52 -16.09
CA TRP A 402 -14.39 -13.55 -17.37
C TRP A 402 -13.41 -13.17 -18.47
N ARG A 403 -13.44 -13.87 -19.60
CA ARG A 403 -12.67 -13.51 -20.78
C ARG A 403 -13.55 -13.61 -22.01
N VAL A 404 -13.57 -12.53 -22.79
CA VAL A 404 -14.28 -12.46 -24.06
C VAL A 404 -13.25 -12.45 -25.18
N GLU A 405 -13.33 -13.44 -26.07
CA GLU A 405 -12.58 -13.44 -27.32
C GLU A 405 -13.31 -12.54 -28.32
N LEU A 406 -12.65 -11.44 -28.73
CA LEU A 406 -13.31 -10.37 -29.46
C LEU A 406 -13.69 -10.75 -30.88
N ALA A 407 -12.94 -11.63 -31.55
CA ALA A 407 -13.28 -12.09 -32.89
C ALA A 407 -14.58 -12.92 -32.89
N SER A 408 -14.66 -13.95 -32.05
CA SER A 408 -15.78 -14.90 -32.02
C SER A 408 -16.97 -14.44 -31.17
N GLY A 409 -16.74 -13.56 -30.19
CA GLY A 409 -17.73 -13.22 -29.15
C GLY A 409 -17.92 -14.32 -28.11
N ARG A 410 -17.06 -15.34 -28.10
CA ARG A 410 -17.08 -16.42 -27.09
C ARG A 410 -16.66 -15.87 -25.74
N ILE A 411 -17.44 -16.18 -24.71
CA ILE A 411 -17.08 -15.94 -23.32
C ILE A 411 -16.69 -17.24 -22.62
N GLU A 412 -15.57 -17.17 -21.92
CA GLU A 412 -15.14 -18.17 -20.96
C GLU A 412 -15.12 -17.54 -19.57
N VAL A 413 -15.49 -18.34 -18.57
CA VAL A 413 -15.43 -17.97 -17.16
C VAL A 413 -14.51 -18.93 -16.45
N ALA A 414 -13.75 -18.44 -15.47
CA ALA A 414 -12.87 -19.25 -14.68
C ALA A 414 -12.93 -18.90 -13.20
N THR A 415 -12.78 -19.92 -12.35
CA THR A 415 -12.42 -19.70 -10.96
C THR A 415 -10.90 -19.64 -10.85
N VAL A 416 -10.38 -18.63 -10.16
CA VAL A 416 -8.95 -18.48 -9.87
C VAL A 416 -8.72 -18.69 -8.37
N LEU A 417 -7.94 -19.72 -8.03
CA LEU A 417 -7.45 -19.97 -6.67
C LEU A 417 -6.04 -20.55 -6.70
N ALA A 418 -5.89 -21.88 -6.82
CA ALA A 418 -4.59 -22.53 -6.93
C ALA A 418 -4.12 -22.65 -8.39
N ASP A 419 -5.08 -22.59 -9.30
CA ASP A 419 -5.02 -22.69 -10.75
C ASP A 419 -6.18 -21.87 -11.35
N VAL A 420 -6.24 -21.81 -12.68
CA VAL A 420 -7.33 -21.20 -13.45
C VAL A 420 -8.14 -22.32 -14.09
N THR A 421 -9.31 -22.61 -13.54
CA THR A 421 -10.22 -23.61 -14.09
C THR A 421 -11.25 -22.94 -15.00
N TRP A 422 -11.03 -23.01 -16.32
CA TRP A 422 -11.93 -22.44 -17.33
C TRP A 422 -13.14 -23.31 -17.63
N GLN A 423 -14.26 -22.64 -17.91
CA GLN A 423 -15.54 -23.23 -18.27
C GLN A 423 -16.31 -22.29 -19.22
N PRO A 424 -17.22 -22.82 -20.05
CA PRO A 424 -18.05 -21.98 -20.92
C PRO A 424 -18.90 -21.00 -20.11
N GLY A 425 -18.90 -19.72 -20.50
CA GLY A 425 -19.67 -18.65 -19.84
C GLY A 425 -21.16 -18.63 -20.21
N ASN A 426 -21.84 -19.79 -20.20
CA ASN A 426 -23.19 -19.94 -20.73
C ASN A 426 -24.26 -19.07 -20.05
N LEU A 427 -24.00 -18.60 -18.83
CA LEU A 427 -24.89 -17.72 -18.06
C LEU A 427 -24.66 -16.24 -18.34
N ILE A 428 -23.57 -15.88 -19.04
CA ILE A 428 -23.20 -14.49 -19.31
C ILE A 428 -23.52 -14.17 -20.77
N GLN A 429 -24.41 -13.21 -20.98
CA GLN A 429 -24.74 -12.73 -22.32
C GLN A 429 -23.74 -11.66 -22.75
N ILE A 430 -23.25 -11.78 -23.99
CA ILE A 430 -22.30 -10.84 -24.58
C ILE A 430 -22.97 -10.05 -25.70
N ASN A 431 -22.80 -8.73 -25.65
CA ASN A 431 -23.03 -7.86 -26.80
C ASN A 431 -21.74 -7.08 -27.07
N LYS A 432 -21.18 -7.22 -28.28
CA LYS A 432 -19.96 -6.53 -28.70
C LYS A 432 -20.23 -5.70 -29.95
N SER A 433 -19.57 -4.56 -30.05
CA SER A 433 -19.54 -3.74 -31.26
C SER A 433 -18.19 -3.09 -31.42
N TYR A 434 -17.81 -2.85 -32.67
CA TYR A 434 -16.63 -2.10 -33.03
C TYR A 434 -17.02 -1.04 -34.07
N GLY A 435 -16.61 0.20 -33.85
CA GLY A 435 -16.91 1.30 -34.75
C GLY A 435 -16.10 2.55 -34.39
N GLN A 436 -15.66 3.30 -35.40
CA GLN A 436 -14.89 4.53 -35.22
C GLN A 436 -13.60 4.34 -34.38
N GLY A 437 -12.95 3.17 -34.47
CA GLY A 437 -11.74 2.85 -33.69
C GLY A 437 -12.00 2.46 -32.24
N GLN A 438 -13.27 2.29 -31.85
CA GLN A 438 -13.68 2.00 -30.49
C GLN A 438 -14.35 0.64 -30.40
N TRP A 439 -13.94 -0.13 -29.39
CA TRP A 439 -14.62 -1.32 -28.94
C TRP A 439 -15.61 -0.99 -27.83
N THR A 440 -16.77 -1.66 -27.86
CA THR A 440 -17.75 -1.70 -26.76
C THR A 440 -18.14 -3.15 -26.51
N VAL A 441 -17.94 -3.64 -25.29
CA VAL A 441 -18.27 -5.00 -24.87
C VAL A 441 -19.14 -4.95 -23.61
N ALA A 442 -20.38 -5.41 -23.71
CA ALA A 442 -21.31 -5.54 -22.60
C ALA A 442 -21.47 -7.01 -22.20
N MET A 443 -21.18 -7.29 -20.93
CA MET A 443 -21.34 -8.59 -20.27
C MET A 443 -22.53 -8.52 -19.31
N THR A 444 -23.56 -9.32 -19.54
CA THR A 444 -24.77 -9.32 -18.72
C THR A 444 -24.92 -10.64 -17.98
N ALA A 445 -24.94 -10.57 -16.65
CA ALA A 445 -25.06 -11.69 -15.74
C ALA A 445 -26.41 -11.65 -14.99
N PRO A 446 -27.02 -12.81 -14.70
CA PRO A 446 -28.24 -12.86 -13.90
C PRO A 446 -27.95 -12.57 -12.42
N MET A 447 -28.86 -11.82 -11.78
CA MET A 447 -28.86 -11.58 -10.33
C MET A 447 -29.43 -12.79 -9.58
N ASN A 448 -29.00 -12.97 -8.33
CA ASN A 448 -29.43 -14.02 -7.40
C ASN A 448 -29.37 -15.46 -7.96
N ASN A 449 -28.47 -15.69 -8.93
CA ASN A 449 -28.35 -16.98 -9.61
C ASN A 449 -27.23 -17.81 -9.00
N THR A 450 -27.59 -18.96 -8.43
CA THR A 450 -26.66 -19.90 -7.78
C THR A 450 -25.85 -20.75 -8.76
N GLY A 451 -26.12 -20.65 -10.06
CA GLY A 451 -25.32 -21.27 -11.12
C GLY A 451 -24.00 -20.54 -11.41
N LEU A 452 -23.85 -19.29 -10.96
CA LEU A 452 -22.56 -18.58 -10.96
C LEU A 452 -21.70 -19.04 -9.78
N SER A 453 -20.38 -18.94 -9.91
CA SER A 453 -19.47 -19.31 -8.81
C SER A 453 -19.66 -18.41 -7.59
N LYS A 454 -20.05 -17.15 -7.83
CA LYS A 454 -20.49 -16.17 -6.83
C LYS A 454 -21.78 -15.49 -7.35
N PRO A 455 -22.88 -15.43 -6.58
CA PRO A 455 -24.10 -14.76 -7.03
C PRO A 455 -24.01 -13.25 -6.84
N PHE A 456 -24.50 -12.48 -7.83
CA PHE A 456 -24.74 -11.05 -7.65
C PHE A 456 -26.04 -10.81 -6.88
N THR A 457 -26.05 -9.84 -5.97
CA THR A 457 -27.18 -9.48 -5.11
C THR A 457 -27.36 -7.97 -5.10
N LEU A 458 -28.61 -7.54 -4.94
CA LEU A 458 -28.92 -6.11 -4.90
C LEU A 458 -28.35 -5.51 -3.61
N GLY A 459 -27.58 -4.43 -3.72
CA GLY A 459 -26.88 -3.82 -2.57
C GLY A 459 -25.58 -4.53 -2.16
N GLY A 460 -25.18 -5.58 -2.88
CA GLY A 460 -23.86 -6.21 -2.72
C GLY A 460 -22.72 -5.24 -3.05
N LYS A 461 -21.55 -5.47 -2.46
CA LYS A 461 -20.32 -4.73 -2.75
C LYS A 461 -19.39 -5.65 -3.52
N TYR A 462 -18.87 -5.16 -4.65
CA TYR A 462 -18.05 -5.96 -5.56
C TYR A 462 -16.77 -5.22 -5.90
N THR A 463 -15.70 -5.97 -6.08
CA THR A 463 -14.45 -5.48 -6.67
C THR A 463 -14.37 -5.97 -8.10
N PHE A 464 -13.99 -5.10 -9.03
CA PHE A 464 -13.75 -5.44 -10.43
C PHE A 464 -12.34 -4.99 -10.83
N GLY A 465 -11.65 -5.83 -11.57
CA GLY A 465 -10.38 -5.53 -12.22
C GLY A 465 -10.45 -5.94 -13.69
N VAL A 466 -10.08 -5.03 -14.58
CA VAL A 466 -10.02 -5.29 -16.03
C VAL A 466 -8.59 -5.70 -16.38
#